data_AF-A0A6A6A5I0-F1
#
_entry.id   AF-A0A6A6A5I0-F1
#
_cell.length_a   1.000
_cell.length_b   1.000
_cell.length_c   1.000
_cell.angle_alpha   90.00
_cell.angle_beta   90.00
_cell.angle_gamma   90.00
#
_symmetry.space_group_name_H-M   'P 1'
#
loop_
_entity.id
_entity.type
_entity.pdbx_description
1 polymer ?
#
loop_
_entity_poly.entity_id
_entity_poly.type
_entity_poly.pdbx_seq_one_letter_code
_entity_poly.pdbx_strand_id
1 'polypeptide(L)'
;MTISLDRLPFDVLFHIASGLDFDDIIHLSHTCRQLKVLLNERTLCRRAVETHHPHTKEAQLAREEAITYKKALQSVYDRRSAISNAYPFSARVLDSGNSFLYRQGVICVLDGNTVRVSDVHSSLDTVHLDLTSLTRSKHNVASPLLSDAKVSLLYYSDDILAVHVTNGSRPSNSHIYAISTNTNSPHGGRIIQAISIEACSRLFVRHTSRYLYYGTHTGTGDDGHRKWEIHGVSFDQQYPLPKCERPLLLENFHGNDIGSTVAFEIHDNYFYALSNQGTFEVEEVDWTSFYHVIRFPLDQPLPTAVEKNDRLFRRQHAQGPIHDSWTDLTLQHDERTNQLMIVESRREWAQASSRQSRTFYTSDIKFPPKPSSTASSPIIEPSDGPMLPENDIYVDVLGSSDNPNYAPTPERLNWMAHPEFHEDVVSPRSFILARTKFRAYNHSCSSFLDLVEDDRCCNDPSAPPCLRLRIGSRRPAPPPYTTAGNGITSAIPEEDVKYRHSPIRMWPPPARKCPCAARLHRILNPSVSSHSRTIIGVLDERSLVYMVKPGRSYGSSEESAQGTIVLVDFGRSLQCGDSAQKGNMDDERCWQWTVGLEGRCRGGTCQ
;
A
#
# COMPACT_ATOMS: atom_id res chain seq x y z
N MET A 1 39.87 34.97 -10.47
CA MET A 1 39.88 33.49 -10.44
C MET A 1 38.47 33.02 -10.14
N THR A 2 37.87 32.21 -11.00
CA THR A 2 36.57 31.60 -10.73
C THR A 2 36.78 30.42 -9.78
N ILE A 3 36.32 30.56 -8.53
CA ILE A 3 36.32 29.44 -7.56
C ILE A 3 35.19 28.50 -7.96
N SER A 4 35.53 27.24 -8.23
CA SER A 4 34.56 26.19 -8.53
C SER A 4 34.12 25.48 -7.24
N LEU A 5 32.90 24.93 -7.25
CA LEU A 5 32.28 24.30 -6.07
C LEU A 5 33.17 23.19 -5.48
N ASP A 6 33.79 22.37 -6.32
CA ASP A 6 34.68 21.26 -5.94
C ASP A 6 35.99 21.70 -5.27
N ARG A 7 36.29 23.00 -5.23
CA ARG A 7 37.48 23.58 -4.59
C ARG A 7 37.17 24.30 -3.29
N LEU A 8 35.91 24.33 -2.86
CA LEU A 8 35.54 24.91 -1.57
C LEU A 8 36.06 24.04 -0.41
N PRO A 9 36.38 24.65 0.75
CA PRO A 9 36.67 23.90 1.96
C PRO A 9 35.52 22.95 2.32
N PHE A 10 35.85 21.80 2.90
CA PHE A 10 34.88 20.76 3.22
C PHE A 10 33.73 21.28 4.09
N ASP A 11 34.02 22.13 5.09
CA ASP A 11 33.00 22.67 5.99
C ASP A 11 31.96 23.52 5.24
N VAL A 12 32.41 24.29 4.24
CA VAL A 12 31.52 25.07 3.39
C VAL A 12 30.67 24.15 2.51
N LEU A 13 31.26 23.11 1.94
CA LEU A 13 30.53 22.10 1.17
C LEU A 13 29.50 21.35 2.01
N PHE A 14 29.85 21.00 3.24
CA PHE A 14 28.95 20.36 4.20
C PHE A 14 27.77 21.25 4.55
N HIS A 15 28.02 22.55 4.81
CA HIS A 15 26.95 23.51 5.09
C HIS A 15 26.01 23.69 3.89
N ILE A 16 26.55 23.77 2.66
CA ILE A 16 25.74 23.83 1.44
C ILE A 16 24.91 22.55 1.29
N ALA A 17 25.55 21.38 1.38
CA ALA A 17 24.88 20.10 1.20
C ALA A 17 23.81 19.83 2.28
N SER A 18 24.00 20.35 3.49
CA SER A 18 23.04 20.24 4.58
C SER A 18 21.73 21.01 4.36
N GLY A 19 21.70 21.94 3.41
CA GLY A 19 20.50 22.68 3.00
C GLY A 19 19.84 22.15 1.75
N LEU A 20 20.34 21.05 1.17
CA LEU A 20 19.76 20.42 -0.02
C LEU A 20 18.71 19.39 0.36
N ASP A 21 17.76 19.17 -0.55
CA ASP A 21 16.84 18.05 -0.45
C ASP A 21 17.55 16.70 -0.61
N PHE A 22 16.89 15.65 -0.11
CA PHE A 22 17.41 14.29 -0.08
C PHE A 22 17.98 13.79 -1.42
N ASP A 23 17.23 13.94 -2.52
CA ASP A 23 17.65 13.50 -3.85
C ASP A 23 18.85 14.33 -4.36
N ASP A 24 18.90 15.61 -4.04
CA ASP A 24 19.90 16.55 -4.54
C ASP A 24 21.26 16.34 -3.90
N ILE A 25 21.32 15.92 -2.64
CA ILE A 25 22.58 15.49 -1.99
C ILE A 25 23.25 14.37 -2.80
N ILE A 26 22.46 13.39 -3.24
CA ILE A 26 22.96 12.24 -4.00
C ILE A 26 23.35 12.67 -5.42
N HIS A 27 22.51 13.45 -6.09
CA HIS A 27 22.85 13.96 -7.42
C HIS A 27 24.12 14.80 -7.40
N LEU A 28 24.29 15.70 -6.42
CA LEU A 28 25.47 16.52 -6.24
C LEU A 28 26.73 15.65 -6.08
N SER A 29 26.65 14.60 -5.27
CA SER A 29 27.76 13.69 -5.03
C SER A 29 28.18 12.87 -6.26
N HIS A 30 27.28 12.71 -7.24
CA HIS A 30 27.53 11.99 -8.50
C HIS A 30 28.13 12.89 -9.59
N THR A 31 28.23 14.21 -9.38
CA THR A 31 28.77 15.14 -10.38
C THR A 31 30.29 15.02 -10.58
N CYS A 32 31.06 14.83 -9.50
CA CYS A 32 32.51 14.67 -9.58
C CYS A 32 33.09 13.86 -8.42
N ARG A 33 34.36 13.44 -8.55
CA ARG A 33 35.04 12.59 -7.56
C ARG A 33 35.22 13.28 -6.20
N GLN A 34 35.45 14.59 -6.18
CA GLN A 34 35.63 15.39 -4.97
C GLN A 34 34.33 15.47 -4.17
N LEU A 35 33.20 15.74 -4.84
CA LEU A 35 31.90 15.86 -4.20
C LEU A 35 31.33 14.51 -3.75
N LYS A 36 31.83 13.40 -4.30
CA LYS A 36 31.52 12.05 -3.81
C LYS A 36 31.87 11.84 -2.33
N VAL A 37 32.81 12.62 -1.79
CA VAL A 37 33.17 12.58 -0.35
C VAL A 37 31.98 12.91 0.54
N LEU A 38 30.99 13.70 0.07
CA LEU A 38 29.77 14.02 0.82
C LEU A 38 28.99 12.76 1.24
N LEU A 39 28.92 11.73 0.39
CA LEU A 39 28.26 10.46 0.73
C LEU A 39 29.06 9.59 1.72
N ASN A 40 30.32 9.92 1.98
CA ASN A 40 31.13 9.21 2.96
C ASN A 40 31.10 9.88 4.34
N GLU A 41 30.59 11.12 4.42
CA GLU A 41 30.48 11.83 5.68
C GLU A 41 29.23 11.37 6.44
N ARG A 42 29.43 10.83 7.65
CA ARG A 42 28.41 10.16 8.46
C ARG A 42 27.35 11.15 8.95
N THR A 43 27.74 12.35 9.36
CA THR A 43 26.81 13.34 9.94
C THR A 43 25.83 13.91 8.91
N LEU A 44 26.27 14.11 7.67
CA LEU A 44 25.46 14.56 6.53
C LEU A 44 24.49 13.47 6.14
N CYS A 45 24.97 12.22 6.00
CA CYS A 45 24.10 11.09 5.69
C CYS A 45 23.05 10.88 6.79
N ARG A 46 23.45 10.97 8.06
CA ARG A 46 22.53 10.88 9.20
C ARG A 46 21.49 11.99 9.14
N ARG A 47 21.92 13.24 8.99
CA ARG A 47 21.01 14.39 8.89
C ARG A 47 20.03 14.21 7.73
N ALA A 48 20.50 13.86 6.55
CA ALA A 48 19.64 13.66 5.37
C ALA A 48 18.56 12.59 5.62
N VAL A 49 18.94 11.44 6.18
CA VAL A 49 18.00 10.34 6.47
C VAL A 49 17.01 10.74 7.57
N GLU A 50 17.49 11.29 8.69
CA GLU A 50 16.66 11.64 9.85
C GLU A 50 15.75 12.86 9.58
N THR A 51 16.14 13.77 8.68
CA THR A 51 15.32 14.94 8.33
C THR A 51 14.26 14.60 7.28
N HIS A 52 14.59 13.79 6.26
CA HIS A 52 13.68 13.59 5.12
C HIS A 52 12.94 12.25 5.17
N HIS A 53 13.50 11.22 5.79
CA HIS A 53 12.97 9.85 5.78
C HIS A 53 13.13 9.08 7.13
N PRO A 54 12.88 9.71 8.30
CA PRO A 54 13.15 9.09 9.62
C PRO A 54 12.35 7.83 9.93
N HIS A 55 11.19 7.66 9.27
CA HIS A 55 10.27 6.54 9.50
C HIS A 55 10.41 5.40 8.48
N THR A 56 11.44 5.45 7.63
CA THR A 56 11.78 4.31 6.76
C THR A 56 12.37 3.14 7.56
N LYS A 57 12.19 1.91 7.06
CA LYS A 57 12.85 0.71 7.62
C LYS A 57 14.38 0.87 7.60
N GLU A 58 14.92 1.47 6.55
CA GLU A 58 16.35 1.80 6.45
C GLU A 58 16.83 2.76 7.55
N ALA A 59 16.05 3.80 7.87
CA ALA A 59 16.37 4.72 8.95
C ALA A 59 16.32 4.03 10.32
N GLN A 60 15.32 3.17 10.54
CA GLN A 60 15.23 2.37 11.77
C GLN A 60 16.46 1.45 11.92
N LEU A 61 16.82 0.70 10.88
CA LEU A 61 18.01 -0.17 10.91
C LEU A 61 19.31 0.62 11.11
N ALA A 62 19.39 1.87 10.64
CA ALA A 62 20.54 2.72 10.88
C ALA A 62 20.60 3.24 12.33
N ARG A 63 19.45 3.54 12.94
CA ARG A 63 19.34 3.91 14.36
C ARG A 63 19.69 2.76 15.29
N GLU A 64 19.31 1.54 14.92
CA GLU A 64 19.65 0.29 15.61
C GLU A 64 21.09 -0.18 15.33
N GLU A 65 21.87 0.60 14.57
CA GLU A 65 23.26 0.31 14.18
C GLU A 65 23.45 -0.98 13.36
N ALA A 66 22.36 -1.58 12.86
CA ALA A 66 22.40 -2.75 11.98
C ALA A 66 22.98 -2.42 10.59
N ILE A 67 22.80 -1.18 10.12
CA ILE A 67 23.43 -0.64 8.90
C ILE A 67 23.99 0.76 9.14
N THR A 68 24.86 1.24 8.25
CA THR A 68 25.35 2.62 8.31
C THR A 68 24.35 3.59 7.70
N TYR A 69 24.32 4.84 8.16
CA TYR A 69 23.48 5.90 7.56
C TYR A 69 23.77 6.13 6.07
N LYS A 70 25.01 5.92 5.62
CA LYS A 70 25.34 5.92 4.19
C LYS A 70 24.58 4.84 3.42
N LYS A 71 24.55 3.61 3.94
CA LYS A 71 23.79 2.50 3.34
C LYS A 71 22.29 2.79 3.35
N ALA A 72 21.77 3.36 4.44
CA ALA A 72 20.37 3.77 4.53
C ALA A 72 20.01 4.82 3.47
N LEU A 73 20.80 5.91 3.39
CA LEU A 73 20.65 6.97 2.38
C LEU A 73 20.62 6.39 0.95
N GLN A 74 21.58 5.52 0.63
CA GLN A 74 21.67 4.89 -0.69
C GLN A 74 20.50 3.94 -0.96
N SER A 75 20.10 3.11 0.02
CA SER A 75 18.99 2.15 -0.16
C SER A 75 17.65 2.86 -0.36
N VAL A 76 17.37 3.90 0.43
CA VAL A 76 16.14 4.71 0.27
C VAL A 76 16.10 5.34 -1.11
N TYR A 77 17.19 5.96 -1.56
CA TYR A 77 17.28 6.54 -2.90
C TYR A 77 17.15 5.51 -4.02
N ASP A 78 17.91 4.41 -3.95
CA ASP A 78 17.92 3.35 -4.95
C ASP A 78 16.51 2.76 -5.11
N ARG A 79 15.82 2.47 -4.00
CA ARG A 79 14.45 1.95 -3.98
C ARG A 79 13.45 2.91 -4.62
N ARG A 80 13.45 4.18 -4.18
CA ARG A 80 12.57 5.22 -4.72
C ARG A 80 12.81 5.42 -6.21
N SER A 81 14.07 5.48 -6.62
CA SER A 81 14.48 5.63 -8.00
C SER A 81 14.09 4.43 -8.86
N ALA A 82 14.26 3.22 -8.35
CA ALA A 82 13.89 1.97 -9.00
C ALA A 82 12.39 1.86 -9.25
N ILE A 83 11.56 2.18 -8.25
CA ILE A 83 10.10 2.20 -8.39
C ILE A 83 9.71 3.27 -9.41
N SER A 84 10.09 4.53 -9.20
CA SER A 84 9.70 5.63 -10.11
C SER A 84 10.09 5.41 -11.57
N ASN A 85 11.19 4.71 -11.83
CA ASN A 85 11.70 4.50 -13.19
C ASN A 85 11.45 3.09 -13.76
N ALA A 86 10.68 2.24 -13.09
CA ALA A 86 10.46 0.84 -13.49
C ALA A 86 11.77 0.06 -13.71
N TYR A 87 12.69 0.18 -12.77
CA TYR A 87 14.00 -0.47 -12.78
C TYR A 87 14.22 -1.31 -11.52
N PRO A 88 13.51 -2.44 -11.38
CA PRO A 88 13.72 -3.34 -10.26
C PRO A 88 15.14 -3.93 -10.27
N PHE A 89 15.67 -4.24 -9.09
CA PHE A 89 16.99 -4.83 -8.91
C PHE A 89 16.96 -6.36 -8.98
N SER A 90 15.82 -7.00 -8.73
CA SER A 90 15.69 -8.45 -8.93
C SER A 90 14.27 -8.88 -9.22
N ALA A 91 14.12 -10.05 -9.83
CA ALA A 91 12.85 -10.75 -9.95
C ALA A 91 13.08 -12.25 -9.84
N ARG A 92 12.21 -12.96 -9.13
CA ARG A 92 12.34 -14.41 -8.96
C ARG A 92 11.00 -15.07 -8.69
N VAL A 93 10.90 -16.35 -9.05
CA VAL A 93 9.83 -17.22 -8.57
C VAL A 93 10.17 -17.60 -7.12
N LEU A 94 9.33 -17.20 -6.17
CA LEU A 94 9.53 -17.51 -4.75
C LEU A 94 9.10 -18.93 -4.42
N ASP A 95 7.87 -19.27 -4.81
CA ASP A 95 7.20 -20.45 -4.30
C ASP A 95 5.94 -20.80 -5.10
N SER A 96 5.26 -21.89 -4.71
CA SER A 96 3.92 -22.25 -5.17
C SER A 96 2.98 -22.59 -4.00
N GLY A 97 1.70 -22.26 -4.11
CA GLY A 97 0.71 -22.59 -3.07
C GLY A 97 -0.72 -22.21 -3.45
N ASN A 98 -1.66 -22.53 -2.56
CA ASN A 98 -3.09 -22.19 -2.70
C ASN A 98 -3.36 -20.71 -2.46
N SER A 99 -2.67 -20.04 -1.55
CA SER A 99 -2.80 -18.59 -1.35
C SER A 99 -1.54 -18.04 -0.71
N PHE A 100 -1.39 -16.71 -0.72
CA PHE A 100 -0.29 -16.06 -0.03
C PHE A 100 -0.76 -14.79 0.67
N LEU A 101 0.01 -14.40 1.67
CA LEU A 101 -0.07 -13.13 2.36
C LEU A 101 1.33 -12.54 2.41
N TYR A 102 1.47 -11.24 2.13
CA TYR A 102 2.75 -10.54 2.15
C TYR A 102 2.62 -9.24 2.94
N ARG A 103 3.42 -9.08 4.00
CA ARG A 103 3.43 -7.88 4.85
C ARG A 103 4.76 -7.76 5.60
N GLN A 104 5.25 -6.53 5.81
CA GLN A 104 6.50 -6.25 6.54
C GLN A 104 7.76 -6.94 5.96
N GLY A 105 7.75 -7.32 4.68
CA GLY A 105 8.82 -8.10 4.05
C GLY A 105 8.73 -9.61 4.29
N VAL A 106 7.72 -10.09 5.01
CA VAL A 106 7.49 -11.51 5.27
C VAL A 106 6.40 -12.03 4.35
N ILE A 107 6.65 -13.18 3.72
CA ILE A 107 5.65 -13.92 2.95
C ILE A 107 5.19 -15.14 3.74
N CYS A 108 3.86 -15.33 3.79
CA CYS A 108 3.20 -16.52 4.29
C CYS A 108 2.52 -17.22 3.12
N VAL A 109 2.94 -18.44 2.79
CA VAL A 109 2.40 -19.24 1.68
C VAL A 109 1.60 -20.40 2.26
N LEU A 110 0.30 -20.44 1.93
CA LEU A 110 -0.58 -21.56 2.28
C LEU A 110 -0.51 -22.63 1.19
N ASP A 111 -0.17 -23.85 1.57
CA ASP A 111 -0.23 -25.03 0.71
C ASP A 111 -0.96 -26.16 1.45
N GLY A 112 -2.18 -26.45 1.02
CA GLY A 112 -3.14 -27.29 1.76
C GLY A 112 -3.38 -26.76 3.18
N ASN A 113 -2.96 -27.53 4.18
CA ASN A 113 -3.06 -27.17 5.60
C ASN A 113 -1.73 -26.70 6.21
N THR A 114 -0.70 -26.52 5.37
CA THR A 114 0.62 -26.06 5.82
C THR A 114 0.82 -24.61 5.43
N VAL A 115 1.38 -23.81 6.34
CA VAL A 115 1.81 -22.45 6.05
C VAL A 115 3.31 -22.35 6.17
N ARG A 116 3.95 -21.86 5.11
CA ARG A 116 5.38 -21.55 5.07
C ARG A 116 5.57 -20.06 5.26
N VAL A 117 6.33 -19.66 6.27
CA VAL A 117 6.59 -18.27 6.62
C VAL A 117 8.08 -18.00 6.42
N SER A 118 8.41 -16.99 5.60
CA SER A 118 9.79 -16.63 5.30
C SER A 118 9.94 -15.13 5.05
N ASP A 119 11.04 -14.53 5.49
CA ASP A 119 11.44 -13.18 5.10
C ASP A 119 11.97 -13.20 3.66
N VAL A 120 11.42 -12.36 2.77
CA VAL A 120 11.86 -12.33 1.37
C VAL A 120 13.18 -11.60 1.15
N HIS A 121 13.58 -10.77 2.11
CA HIS A 121 14.78 -9.92 2.06
C HIS A 121 15.96 -10.48 2.86
N SER A 122 15.71 -11.48 3.71
CA SER A 122 16.71 -12.13 4.55
C SER A 122 16.85 -13.62 4.19
N SER A 123 18.02 -14.19 4.44
CA SER A 123 18.28 -15.63 4.29
C SER A 123 17.91 -16.42 5.56
N LEU A 124 17.00 -15.92 6.39
CA LEU A 124 16.57 -16.58 7.62
C LEU A 124 15.80 -17.87 7.32
N ASP A 125 15.83 -18.80 8.29
CA ASP A 125 15.15 -20.09 8.16
C ASP A 125 13.65 -19.93 7.92
N THR A 126 13.13 -20.73 7.00
CA THR A 126 11.69 -20.80 6.73
C THR A 126 10.99 -21.56 7.84
N VAL A 127 9.92 -20.97 8.38
CA VAL A 127 9.11 -21.59 9.43
C VAL A 127 7.94 -22.32 8.79
N HIS A 128 7.82 -23.61 9.10
CA HIS A 128 6.72 -24.46 8.63
C HIS A 128 5.69 -24.65 9.74
N LEU A 129 4.44 -24.28 9.46
CA LEU A 129 3.31 -24.39 10.39
C LEU A 129 2.31 -25.41 9.83
N ASP A 130 2.16 -26.56 10.49
CA ASP A 130 1.05 -27.47 10.22
C ASP A 130 -0.17 -27.06 11.05
N LEU A 131 -1.14 -26.45 10.40
CA LEU A 131 -2.34 -25.92 11.04
C LEU A 131 -3.20 -27.04 11.64
N THR A 132 -3.15 -28.25 11.07
CA THR A 132 -3.93 -29.39 11.55
C THR A 132 -3.42 -29.85 12.91
N SER A 133 -2.10 -29.97 13.06
CA SER A 133 -1.45 -30.35 14.30
C SER A 133 -1.62 -29.27 15.38
N LEU A 134 -1.48 -27.99 15.01
CA LEU A 134 -1.62 -26.86 15.93
C LEU A 134 -3.03 -26.76 16.52
N THR A 135 -4.05 -26.88 15.69
CA THR A 135 -5.45 -26.72 16.14
C THR A 135 -5.94 -27.92 16.96
N ARG A 136 -5.47 -29.14 16.65
CA ARG A 136 -5.77 -30.34 17.48
C ARG A 136 -5.23 -30.22 18.90
N SER A 137 -4.00 -29.71 19.08
CA SER A 137 -3.39 -29.60 20.41
C SER A 137 -4.14 -28.64 21.34
N LYS A 138 -4.74 -27.57 20.79
CA LYS A 138 -5.47 -26.57 21.57
C LYS A 138 -6.82 -27.09 22.08
N HIS A 139 -7.51 -27.91 21.29
CA HIS A 139 -8.89 -28.31 21.57
C HIS A 139 -9.04 -29.65 22.30
N ASN A 140 -7.98 -30.47 22.45
CA ASN A 140 -8.05 -31.81 23.07
C ASN A 140 -9.16 -32.71 22.50
N VAL A 141 -9.57 -32.52 21.23
CA VAL A 141 -10.64 -33.28 20.59
C VAL A 141 -10.06 -34.36 19.67
N ALA A 142 -10.46 -35.62 19.89
CA ALA A 142 -10.07 -36.80 19.12
C ALA A 142 -10.76 -36.92 17.74
N SER A 143 -11.47 -35.88 17.28
CA SER A 143 -12.37 -35.93 16.12
C SER A 143 -11.76 -35.21 14.91
N PRO A 144 -11.94 -35.70 13.67
CA PRO A 144 -11.34 -35.12 12.47
C PRO A 144 -12.09 -33.85 12.04
N LEU A 145 -11.98 -32.78 12.84
CA LEU A 145 -12.65 -31.49 12.59
C LEU A 145 -12.11 -30.74 11.36
N LEU A 146 -10.97 -31.17 10.79
CA LEU A 146 -10.16 -30.39 9.84
C LEU A 146 -9.83 -31.12 8.54
N SER A 147 -10.27 -32.36 8.35
CA SER A 147 -10.06 -33.07 7.08
C SER A 147 -10.75 -32.39 5.90
N ASP A 148 -11.73 -31.52 6.15
CA ASP A 148 -12.48 -30.74 5.17
C ASP A 148 -12.62 -29.26 5.59
N ALA A 149 -11.64 -28.75 6.35
CA ALA A 149 -11.64 -27.35 6.78
C ALA A 149 -10.97 -26.45 5.74
N LYS A 150 -11.64 -25.33 5.43
CA LYS A 150 -11.13 -24.29 4.57
C LYS A 150 -10.35 -23.27 5.39
N VAL A 151 -9.12 -23.00 4.94
CA VAL A 151 -8.20 -22.05 5.58
C VAL A 151 -8.02 -20.81 4.70
N SER A 152 -8.06 -19.63 5.32
CA SER A 152 -7.69 -18.37 4.69
C SER A 152 -6.69 -17.59 5.55
N LEU A 153 -5.68 -17.00 4.90
CA LEU A 153 -4.72 -16.11 5.55
C LEU A 153 -5.35 -14.72 5.68
N LEU A 154 -5.31 -14.12 6.87
CA LEU A 154 -5.98 -12.84 7.14
C LEU A 154 -5.00 -11.68 7.27
N TYR A 155 -3.96 -11.85 8.10
CA TYR A 155 -3.04 -10.77 8.43
C TYR A 155 -1.75 -11.27 9.09
N TYR A 156 -0.66 -10.50 8.93
CA TYR A 156 0.64 -10.77 9.53
C TYR A 156 1.21 -9.45 10.08
N SER A 157 1.64 -9.47 11.33
CA SER A 157 2.37 -8.38 11.97
C SER A 157 3.11 -8.90 13.19
N ASP A 158 4.27 -8.33 13.51
CA ASP A 158 4.98 -8.60 14.77
C ASP A 158 5.21 -10.10 15.06
N ASP A 159 5.61 -10.86 14.03
CA ASP A 159 5.82 -12.31 14.09
C ASP A 159 4.58 -13.15 14.45
N ILE A 160 3.39 -12.58 14.30
CA ILE A 160 2.11 -13.25 14.51
C ILE A 160 1.38 -13.35 13.17
N LEU A 161 0.95 -14.58 12.84
CA LEU A 161 0.08 -14.86 11.70
C LEU A 161 -1.35 -15.10 12.18
N ALA A 162 -2.29 -14.31 11.66
CA ALA A 162 -3.72 -14.54 11.84
C ALA A 162 -4.28 -15.36 10.67
N VAL A 163 -4.91 -16.49 10.98
CA VAL A 163 -5.59 -17.36 9.99
C VAL A 163 -7.05 -17.57 10.39
N HIS A 164 -7.91 -17.69 9.39
CA HIS A 164 -9.32 -18.05 9.55
C HIS A 164 -9.52 -19.48 9.07
N VAL A 165 -10.17 -20.28 9.91
CA VAL A 165 -10.45 -21.69 9.65
C VAL A 165 -11.95 -21.91 9.75
N THR A 166 -12.55 -22.40 8.67
CA THR A 166 -13.98 -22.70 8.60
C THR A 166 -14.18 -24.18 8.32
N ASN A 167 -15.17 -24.80 8.96
CA ASN A 167 -15.51 -26.20 8.71
C ASN A 167 -16.56 -26.27 7.58
N GLY A 168 -16.23 -26.97 6.49
CA GLY A 168 -17.12 -27.11 5.33
C GLY A 168 -18.48 -27.75 5.63
N SER A 169 -18.57 -28.58 6.67
CA SER A 169 -19.81 -29.26 7.06
C SER A 169 -20.71 -28.45 7.99
N ARG A 170 -20.15 -27.47 8.73
CA ARG A 170 -20.88 -26.60 9.69
C ARG A 170 -20.23 -25.21 9.73
N PRO A 171 -20.72 -24.25 8.93
CA PRO A 171 -20.15 -22.90 8.84
C PRO A 171 -20.14 -22.14 10.18
N SER A 172 -21.01 -22.54 11.13
CA SER A 172 -21.13 -21.97 12.47
C SER A 172 -19.94 -22.27 13.39
N ASN A 173 -19.04 -23.17 13.02
CA ASN A 173 -17.81 -23.46 13.77
C ASN A 173 -16.58 -22.82 13.10
N SER A 174 -16.63 -21.51 12.91
CA SER A 174 -15.57 -20.72 12.33
C SER A 174 -14.63 -20.18 13.42
N HIS A 175 -13.31 -20.22 13.21
CA HIS A 175 -12.33 -19.75 14.19
C HIS A 175 -11.25 -18.87 13.56
N ILE A 176 -10.83 -17.82 14.29
CA ILE A 176 -9.60 -17.08 14.03
C ILE A 176 -8.52 -17.63 14.96
N TYR A 177 -7.37 -18.00 14.41
CA TYR A 177 -6.19 -18.38 15.19
C TYR A 177 -5.09 -17.35 14.99
N ALA A 178 -4.57 -16.81 16.09
CA ALA A 178 -3.34 -16.03 16.13
C ALA A 178 -2.18 -16.98 16.48
N ILE A 179 -1.24 -17.14 15.55
CA ILE A 179 -0.17 -18.14 15.61
C ILE A 179 1.18 -17.42 15.61
N SER A 180 2.00 -17.70 16.62
CA SER A 180 3.39 -17.24 16.67
C SER A 180 4.21 -17.93 15.58
N THR A 181 4.94 -17.12 14.82
CA THR A 181 5.86 -17.56 13.77
C THR A 181 7.30 -17.61 14.24
N ASN A 182 7.59 -17.24 15.49
CA ASN A 182 8.94 -17.28 16.07
C ASN A 182 9.50 -18.72 16.07
N THR A 183 10.75 -18.87 15.66
CA THR A 183 11.45 -20.16 15.57
C THR A 183 11.62 -20.83 16.93
N ASN A 184 11.76 -20.05 18.00
CA ASN A 184 11.99 -20.53 19.36
C ASN A 184 10.72 -21.07 20.06
N SER A 185 9.54 -20.91 19.45
CA SER A 185 8.29 -21.35 20.04
C SER A 185 8.07 -22.87 19.84
N PRO A 186 7.86 -23.66 20.91
CA PRO A 186 7.63 -25.10 20.78
C PRO A 186 6.35 -25.37 19.98
N HIS A 187 6.35 -26.39 19.12
CA HIS A 187 5.25 -26.70 18.18
C HIS A 187 3.87 -26.82 18.84
N GLY A 188 3.78 -27.29 20.09
CA GLY A 188 2.51 -27.42 20.81
C GLY A 188 1.92 -26.12 21.37
N GLY A 189 2.73 -25.05 21.47
CA GLY A 189 2.39 -23.80 22.16
C GLY A 189 2.33 -22.55 21.28
N ARG A 190 2.37 -22.70 19.95
CA ARG A 190 2.44 -21.54 19.03
C ARG A 190 1.12 -20.76 18.91
N ILE A 191 -0.03 -21.36 19.27
CA ILE A 191 -1.32 -20.66 19.24
C ILE A 191 -1.41 -19.72 20.44
N ILE A 192 -1.28 -18.43 20.16
CA ILE A 192 -1.44 -17.35 21.12
C ILE A 192 -2.91 -17.29 21.53
N GLN A 193 -3.80 -17.12 20.55
CA GLN A 193 -5.24 -16.96 20.78
C GLN A 193 -6.06 -17.75 19.76
N ALA A 194 -7.19 -18.29 20.21
CA ALA A 194 -8.22 -18.88 19.36
C ALA A 194 -9.55 -18.17 19.65
N ILE A 195 -10.21 -17.66 18.62
CA ILE A 195 -11.43 -16.85 18.72
C ILE A 195 -12.51 -17.53 17.89
N SER A 196 -13.63 -17.89 18.52
CA SER A 196 -14.80 -18.44 17.82
C SER A 196 -15.60 -17.32 17.17
N ILE A 197 -16.03 -17.53 15.92
CA ILE A 197 -16.90 -16.62 15.17
C ILE A 197 -18.21 -17.35 14.85
N GLU A 198 -19.34 -16.76 15.25
CA GLU A 198 -20.67 -17.34 15.01
C GLU A 198 -21.19 -17.03 13.60
N ALA A 199 -21.00 -15.78 13.13
CA ALA A 199 -21.40 -15.32 11.81
C ALA A 199 -20.27 -14.55 11.14
N CYS A 200 -20.03 -14.83 9.86
CA CYS A 200 -18.93 -14.22 9.11
C CYS A 200 -19.44 -13.74 7.74
N SER A 201 -19.74 -12.45 7.64
CA SER A 201 -19.97 -11.75 6.37
C SER A 201 -18.93 -10.65 6.27
N ARG A 202 -18.02 -10.73 5.28
CA ARG A 202 -16.86 -9.84 5.10
C ARG A 202 -16.01 -9.75 6.38
N LEU A 203 -14.90 -10.49 6.42
CA LEU A 203 -14.00 -10.54 7.57
C LEU A 203 -12.71 -9.78 7.28
N PHE A 204 -12.25 -9.00 8.24
CA PHE A 204 -10.88 -8.50 8.28
C PHE A 204 -10.24 -8.71 9.64
N VAL A 205 -8.92 -8.74 9.67
CA VAL A 205 -8.12 -8.72 10.91
C VAL A 205 -7.01 -7.69 10.77
N ARG A 206 -6.77 -6.94 11.85
CA ARG A 206 -5.61 -6.08 12.06
C ARG A 206 -5.10 -6.34 13.47
N HIS A 207 -3.80 -6.54 13.62
CA HIS A 207 -3.23 -6.74 14.95
C HIS A 207 -1.83 -6.15 15.06
N THR A 208 -1.41 -5.94 16.30
CA THR A 208 -0.03 -5.67 16.69
C THR A 208 0.51 -6.88 17.46
N SER A 209 1.66 -6.72 18.11
CA SER A 209 2.15 -7.68 19.12
C SER A 209 1.24 -7.79 20.36
N ARG A 210 0.38 -6.79 20.63
CA ARG A 210 -0.41 -6.71 21.87
C ARG A 210 -1.91 -6.91 21.68
N TYR A 211 -2.48 -6.37 20.61
CA TYR A 211 -3.92 -6.36 20.39
C TYR A 211 -4.26 -6.93 19.03
N LEU A 212 -5.35 -7.69 18.95
CA LEU A 212 -5.98 -8.12 17.71
C LEU A 212 -7.37 -7.55 17.62
N TYR A 213 -7.63 -6.87 16.50
CA TYR A 213 -8.93 -6.39 16.09
C TYR A 213 -9.40 -7.15 14.87
N TYR A 214 -10.64 -7.63 14.93
CA TYR A 214 -11.31 -8.19 13.76
C TYR A 214 -12.69 -7.55 13.61
N GLY A 215 -13.16 -7.47 12.38
CA GLY A 215 -14.48 -6.91 12.10
C GLY A 215 -15.26 -7.76 11.12
N THR A 216 -16.57 -7.80 11.33
CA THR A 216 -17.54 -8.47 10.45
C THR A 216 -18.64 -7.51 10.05
N HIS A 217 -19.08 -7.58 8.80
CA HIS A 217 -20.22 -6.82 8.29
C HIS A 217 -21.53 -7.59 8.52
N THR A 218 -21.79 -7.87 9.80
CA THR A 218 -22.91 -8.67 10.32
C THR A 218 -23.75 -7.91 11.34
N GLY A 219 -23.23 -6.83 11.92
CA GLY A 219 -23.96 -6.04 12.89
C GLY A 219 -25.23 -5.46 12.27
N THR A 220 -26.29 -5.35 13.06
CA THR A 220 -27.55 -4.73 12.64
C THR A 220 -27.71 -3.44 13.40
N GLY A 221 -27.79 -2.32 12.68
CA GLY A 221 -28.09 -1.03 13.28
C GLY A 221 -29.58 -0.87 13.60
N ASP A 222 -29.90 0.16 14.36
CA ASP A 222 -31.29 0.55 14.65
C ASP A 222 -32.08 0.95 13.38
N ASP A 223 -31.37 1.27 12.31
CA ASP A 223 -31.88 1.57 10.96
C ASP A 223 -32.20 0.32 10.12
N GLY A 224 -31.94 -0.89 10.66
CA GLY A 224 -32.15 -2.15 9.94
C GLY A 224 -31.09 -2.47 8.88
N HIS A 225 -30.09 -1.61 8.68
CA HIS A 225 -28.99 -1.86 7.76
C HIS A 225 -27.88 -2.66 8.43
N ARG A 226 -27.13 -3.41 7.60
CA ARG A 226 -25.92 -4.10 8.07
C ARG A 226 -24.79 -3.09 8.29
N LYS A 227 -24.11 -3.22 9.42
CA LYS A 227 -23.03 -2.36 9.88
C LYS A 227 -21.79 -3.18 10.21
N TRP A 228 -20.65 -2.50 10.27
CA TRP A 228 -19.40 -3.09 10.71
C TRP A 228 -19.40 -3.24 12.23
N GLU A 229 -19.22 -4.47 12.68
CA GLU A 229 -19.10 -4.84 14.09
C GLU A 229 -17.62 -5.17 14.37
N ILE A 230 -17.00 -4.43 15.29
CA ILE A 230 -15.57 -4.53 15.59
C ILE A 230 -15.37 -5.18 16.95
N HIS A 231 -14.53 -6.21 16.98
CA HIS A 231 -14.15 -6.95 18.16
C HIS A 231 -12.66 -6.76 18.45
N GLY A 232 -12.31 -6.57 19.72
CA GLY A 232 -10.93 -6.48 20.20
C GLY A 232 -10.59 -7.63 21.15
N VAL A 233 -9.39 -8.17 21.00
CA VAL A 233 -8.81 -9.18 21.91
C VAL A 233 -7.39 -8.76 22.26
N SER A 234 -7.05 -8.80 23.55
CA SER A 234 -5.66 -8.62 23.99
C SER A 234 -4.92 -9.95 23.98
N PHE A 235 -3.70 -9.94 23.45
CA PHE A 235 -2.77 -11.05 23.54
C PHE A 235 -1.98 -11.07 24.85
N ASP A 236 -1.92 -9.94 25.56
CA ASP A 236 -1.15 -9.78 26.79
C ASP A 236 -2.07 -9.47 27.97
N GLN A 237 -2.05 -10.35 28.98
CA GLN A 237 -2.85 -10.18 30.21
C GLN A 237 -2.43 -8.94 31.02
N GLN A 238 -1.22 -8.41 30.82
CA GLN A 238 -0.78 -7.15 31.45
C GLN A 238 -1.47 -5.92 30.86
N TYR A 239 -1.98 -6.04 29.64
CA TYR A 239 -2.68 -4.98 28.92
C TYR A 239 -4.10 -5.45 28.55
N PRO A 240 -4.97 -5.73 29.53
CA PRO A 240 -6.31 -6.21 29.26
C PRO A 240 -7.15 -5.12 28.59
N LEU A 241 -8.03 -5.52 27.68
CA LEU A 241 -9.03 -4.62 27.13
C LEU A 241 -10.17 -4.40 28.15
N PRO A 242 -10.79 -3.21 28.18
CA PRO A 242 -12.01 -2.96 28.92
C PRO A 242 -13.07 -4.02 28.59
N LYS A 243 -13.84 -4.45 29.61
CA LYS A 243 -14.96 -5.37 29.40
C LYS A 243 -16.08 -4.63 28.66
N CYS A 244 -16.30 -4.98 27.41
CA CYS A 244 -17.46 -4.52 26.64
C CYS A 244 -18.52 -5.63 26.63
N GLU A 245 -19.75 -5.31 27.01
CA GLU A 245 -20.88 -6.25 26.93
C GLU A 245 -21.27 -6.55 25.49
N ARG A 246 -21.01 -5.61 24.57
CA ARG A 246 -21.28 -5.73 23.15
C ARG A 246 -20.07 -5.31 22.33
N PRO A 247 -19.85 -5.91 21.15
CA PRO A 247 -18.84 -5.45 20.21
C PRO A 247 -19.08 -4.00 19.77
N LEU A 248 -18.04 -3.33 19.29
CA LEU A 248 -18.12 -1.93 18.87
C LEU A 248 -18.77 -1.84 17.49
N LEU A 249 -20.01 -1.36 17.45
CA LEU A 249 -20.75 -1.12 16.22
C LEU A 249 -20.35 0.24 15.62
N LEU A 250 -19.91 0.26 14.37
CA LEU A 250 -19.58 1.49 13.67
C LEU A 250 -20.85 2.15 13.10
N GLU A 251 -21.47 2.99 13.92
CA GLU A 251 -22.65 3.78 13.53
C GLU A 251 -22.31 4.83 12.47
N ASN A 252 -23.22 5.01 11.50
CA ASN A 252 -23.09 5.92 10.35
C ASN A 252 -21.81 5.71 9.52
N PHE A 253 -21.38 4.45 9.41
CA PHE A 253 -20.21 4.05 8.63
C PHE A 253 -20.62 3.10 7.52
N HIS A 254 -20.63 3.60 6.28
CA HIS A 254 -21.19 2.91 5.12
C HIS A 254 -20.10 2.20 4.29
N GLY A 255 -20.52 1.26 3.43
CA GLY A 255 -19.63 0.51 2.56
C GLY A 255 -19.17 -0.84 3.12
N ASN A 256 -18.92 -1.79 2.23
CA ASN A 256 -18.69 -3.20 2.60
C ASN A 256 -17.52 -3.87 1.84
N ASP A 257 -16.96 -3.23 0.82
CA ASP A 257 -15.89 -3.78 -0.01
C ASP A 257 -14.55 -3.20 0.40
N ILE A 258 -13.74 -4.02 1.07
CA ILE A 258 -12.46 -3.62 1.63
C ILE A 258 -11.48 -3.34 0.49
N GLY A 259 -10.84 -2.17 0.52
CA GLY A 259 -9.93 -1.70 -0.52
C GLY A 259 -10.62 -0.95 -1.65
N SER A 260 -11.96 -0.83 -1.64
CA SER A 260 -12.73 -0.09 -2.65
C SER A 260 -13.63 0.96 -2.01
N THR A 261 -14.49 0.53 -1.09
CA THR A 261 -15.42 1.42 -0.37
C THR A 261 -14.98 1.70 1.06
N VAL A 262 -14.29 0.75 1.69
CA VAL A 262 -13.80 0.87 3.07
C VAL A 262 -12.34 0.43 3.20
N ALA A 263 -11.61 1.02 4.14
CA ALA A 263 -10.25 0.61 4.49
C ALA A 263 -10.07 0.61 6.02
N PHE A 264 -9.30 -0.35 6.53
CA PHE A 264 -8.99 -0.50 7.95
C PHE A 264 -7.48 -0.62 8.15
N GLU A 265 -6.93 0.08 9.12
CA GLU A 265 -5.50 0.02 9.45
C GLU A 265 -5.27 0.36 10.92
N ILE A 266 -4.19 -0.18 11.49
CA ILE A 266 -3.70 0.22 12.82
C ILE A 266 -2.47 1.07 12.62
N HIS A 267 -2.46 2.27 13.21
CA HIS A 267 -1.34 3.20 13.12
C HIS A 267 -1.21 4.00 14.42
N ASP A 268 0.02 4.14 14.90
CA ASP A 268 0.36 4.96 16.09
C ASP A 268 -0.54 4.73 17.33
N ASN A 269 -0.78 3.45 17.68
CA ASN A 269 -1.67 3.03 18.78
C ASN A 269 -3.16 3.41 18.63
N TYR A 270 -3.62 3.74 17.43
CA TYR A 270 -5.03 3.89 17.09
C TYR A 270 -5.45 2.87 16.04
N PHE A 271 -6.70 2.43 16.14
CA PHE A 271 -7.39 1.76 15.06
C PHE A 271 -8.08 2.80 14.17
N TYR A 272 -7.98 2.67 12.86
CA TYR A 272 -8.62 3.53 11.87
C TYR A 272 -9.57 2.74 10.99
N ALA A 273 -10.75 3.31 10.76
CA ALA A 273 -11.70 2.90 9.73
C ALA A 273 -11.99 4.08 8.82
N LEU A 274 -11.94 3.85 7.51
CA LEU A 274 -12.19 4.84 6.48
C LEU A 274 -13.28 4.35 5.54
N SER A 275 -14.24 5.21 5.20
CA SER A 275 -15.21 4.98 4.14
C SER A 275 -15.25 6.15 3.16
N ASN A 276 -15.51 5.85 1.89
CA ASN A 276 -15.79 6.84 0.84
C ASN A 276 -17.30 6.93 0.46
N GLN A 277 -18.17 6.30 1.25
CA GLN A 277 -19.63 6.34 1.12
C GLN A 277 -20.26 7.05 2.34
N GLY A 278 -21.26 7.90 2.11
CA GLY A 278 -21.90 8.69 3.16
C GLY A 278 -23.29 8.23 3.58
N THR A 279 -24.02 7.52 2.72
CA THR A 279 -25.38 7.05 2.98
C THR A 279 -25.61 5.71 2.28
N PHE A 280 -26.62 4.95 2.74
CA PHE A 280 -27.11 3.77 2.02
C PHE A 280 -28.08 4.14 0.89
N GLU A 281 -28.78 5.26 1.04
CA GLU A 281 -29.74 5.77 0.08
C GLU A 281 -29.07 6.78 -0.86
N VAL A 282 -29.46 6.76 -2.13
CA VAL A 282 -29.02 7.76 -3.10
C VAL A 282 -29.86 9.00 -2.83
N GLU A 283 -29.29 9.99 -2.16
CA GLU A 283 -29.88 11.33 -2.09
C GLU A 283 -30.01 11.87 -3.53
N GLU A 284 -31.21 12.33 -3.90
CA GLU A 284 -31.47 12.81 -5.26
C GLU A 284 -30.65 14.06 -5.58
N VAL A 285 -30.35 14.87 -4.56
CA VAL A 285 -29.55 16.10 -4.68
C VAL A 285 -28.46 16.13 -3.60
N ASP A 286 -27.26 15.67 -3.98
CA ASP A 286 -26.02 15.86 -3.23
C ASP A 286 -24.99 16.60 -4.09
N TRP A 287 -24.24 17.52 -3.49
CA TRP A 287 -23.19 18.27 -4.19
C TRP A 287 -21.79 17.78 -3.87
N THR A 288 -21.55 17.40 -2.62
CA THR A 288 -20.22 17.06 -2.12
C THR A 288 -20.20 15.67 -1.50
N SER A 289 -19.24 14.86 -1.95
CA SER A 289 -18.92 13.59 -1.31
C SER A 289 -17.80 13.82 -0.28
N PHE A 290 -17.96 13.20 0.89
CA PHE A 290 -16.98 13.22 1.99
C PHE A 290 -16.41 11.82 2.24
N TYR A 291 -15.19 11.78 2.78
CA TYR A 291 -14.68 10.62 3.48
C TYR A 291 -15.24 10.62 4.91
N HIS A 292 -15.54 9.42 5.41
CA HIS A 292 -15.96 9.18 6.78
C HIS A 292 -14.84 8.42 7.47
N VAL A 293 -14.19 9.07 8.43
CA VAL A 293 -13.04 8.51 9.14
C VAL A 293 -13.41 8.34 10.60
N ILE A 294 -13.19 7.14 11.10
CA ILE A 294 -13.38 6.79 12.50
C ILE A 294 -12.05 6.32 13.07
N ARG A 295 -11.72 6.72 14.30
CA ARG A 295 -10.61 6.13 15.06
C ARG A 295 -10.94 5.92 16.52
N PHE A 296 -10.24 4.99 17.16
CA PHE A 296 -10.24 4.81 18.61
C PHE A 296 -8.89 4.26 19.09
N PRO A 297 -8.47 4.55 20.34
CA PRO A 297 -7.25 3.98 20.91
C PRO A 297 -7.30 2.46 21.03
N LEU A 298 -6.20 1.76 20.76
CA LEU A 298 -6.15 0.28 20.82
C LEU A 298 -6.34 -0.30 22.24
N ASP A 299 -6.16 0.50 23.28
CA ASP A 299 -6.41 0.08 24.66
C ASP A 299 -7.85 0.41 25.11
N GLN A 300 -8.61 1.18 24.32
CA GLN A 300 -9.95 1.67 24.67
C GLN A 300 -10.93 1.56 23.48
N PRO A 301 -11.32 0.35 23.06
CA PRO A 301 -12.31 0.12 22.01
C PRO A 301 -13.75 0.32 22.52
N LEU A 302 -14.02 1.50 23.07
CA LEU A 302 -15.31 1.88 23.66
C LEU A 302 -16.01 2.90 22.77
N PRO A 303 -17.35 2.86 22.63
CA PRO A 303 -18.10 3.85 21.85
C PRO A 303 -17.81 5.31 22.26
N THR A 304 -17.52 5.54 23.55
CA THR A 304 -17.20 6.86 24.10
C THR A 304 -15.81 7.37 23.73
N ALA A 305 -14.88 6.48 23.37
CA ALA A 305 -13.52 6.82 22.96
C ALA A 305 -13.39 6.97 21.43
N VAL A 306 -14.46 6.70 20.69
CA VAL A 306 -14.49 6.82 19.24
C VAL A 306 -14.49 8.29 18.83
N GLU A 307 -13.53 8.66 17.99
CA GLU A 307 -13.45 9.95 17.32
C GLU A 307 -13.88 9.77 15.87
N LYS A 308 -14.73 10.67 15.37
CA LYS A 308 -15.23 10.63 13.99
C LYS A 308 -14.95 11.93 13.27
N ASN A 309 -14.72 11.86 11.96
CA ASN A 309 -14.79 12.98 11.05
C ASN A 309 -15.51 12.54 9.78
N ASP A 310 -16.75 12.99 9.64
CA ASP A 310 -17.68 12.64 8.57
C ASP A 310 -17.73 13.73 7.48
N ARG A 311 -16.93 14.80 7.62
CA ARG A 311 -16.92 15.97 6.74
C ARG A 311 -15.56 16.19 6.08
N LEU A 312 -14.73 15.15 5.99
CA LEU A 312 -13.44 15.25 5.31
C LEU A 312 -13.66 15.28 3.79
N PHE A 313 -13.38 16.41 3.15
CA PHE A 313 -13.67 16.62 1.72
C PHE A 313 -13.04 15.54 0.83
N ARG A 314 -13.85 14.91 -0.04
CA ARG A 314 -13.38 13.93 -1.04
C ARG A 314 -13.48 14.47 -2.46
N ARG A 315 -14.68 14.91 -2.89
CA ARG A 315 -14.91 15.47 -4.24
C ARG A 315 -16.22 16.25 -4.33
N GLN A 316 -16.31 17.12 -5.34
CA GLN A 316 -17.58 17.64 -5.81
C GLN A 316 -18.20 16.69 -6.84
N HIS A 317 -19.52 16.58 -6.84
CA HIS A 317 -20.29 15.85 -7.85
C HIS A 317 -20.16 16.50 -9.24
N ALA A 318 -19.99 17.84 -9.28
CA ALA A 318 -19.69 18.60 -10.48
C ALA A 318 -18.38 18.17 -11.20
N GLN A 319 -17.48 17.42 -10.55
CA GLN A 319 -16.26 16.89 -11.19
C GLN A 319 -16.58 15.77 -12.21
N GLY A 320 -17.81 15.28 -12.23
CA GLY A 320 -18.28 14.25 -13.16
C GLY A 320 -18.36 12.86 -12.51
N PRO A 321 -18.95 11.88 -13.22
CA PRO A 321 -19.13 10.53 -12.71
C PRO A 321 -17.80 9.79 -12.52
N ILE A 322 -17.84 8.74 -11.69
CA ILE A 322 -16.70 7.85 -11.41
C ILE A 322 -17.00 6.44 -11.92
N HIS A 323 -15.96 5.72 -12.33
CA HIS A 323 -16.06 4.31 -12.67
C HIS A 323 -15.65 3.46 -11.46
N ASP A 324 -16.61 3.04 -10.64
CA ASP A 324 -16.35 2.42 -9.33
C ASP A 324 -15.45 1.18 -9.36
N SER A 325 -15.46 0.38 -10.44
CA SER A 325 -14.56 -0.78 -10.57
C SER A 325 -13.06 -0.41 -10.70
N TRP A 326 -12.75 0.88 -10.86
CA TRP A 326 -11.40 1.42 -10.83
C TRP A 326 -11.00 2.03 -9.50
N THR A 327 -11.93 2.14 -8.55
CA THR A 327 -11.65 2.66 -7.22
C THR A 327 -10.71 1.73 -6.47
N ASP A 328 -9.69 2.32 -5.86
CA ASP A 328 -8.75 1.65 -4.94
C ASP A 328 -8.55 2.60 -3.77
N LEU A 329 -8.87 2.15 -2.55
CA LEU A 329 -8.90 2.96 -1.34
C LEU A 329 -7.99 2.33 -0.29
N THR A 330 -6.93 3.04 0.08
CA THR A 330 -5.94 2.56 1.05
C THR A 330 -5.57 3.64 2.07
N LEU A 331 -5.11 3.19 3.23
CA LEU A 331 -4.47 4.02 4.25
C LEU A 331 -2.97 3.73 4.20
N GLN A 332 -2.15 4.76 3.97
CA GLN A 332 -0.69 4.64 3.84
C GLN A 332 0.00 5.64 4.77
N HIS A 333 1.11 5.25 5.38
CA HIS A 333 1.88 6.17 6.22
C HIS A 333 2.87 6.98 5.37
N ASP A 334 3.06 8.25 5.71
CA ASP A 334 4.13 9.07 5.13
C ASP A 334 5.46 8.78 5.84
N GLU A 335 6.44 8.24 5.10
CA GLU A 335 7.78 7.92 5.61
C GLU A 335 8.54 9.13 6.18
N ARG A 336 8.12 10.36 5.85
CA ARG A 336 8.73 11.59 6.36
C ARG A 336 8.11 12.05 7.68
N THR A 337 6.78 12.05 7.78
CA THR A 337 6.05 12.65 8.91
C THR A 337 5.43 11.63 9.87
N ASN A 338 5.42 10.35 9.50
CA ASN A 338 4.66 9.29 10.17
C ASN A 338 3.15 9.55 10.23
N GLN A 339 2.61 10.45 9.40
CA GLN A 339 1.18 10.70 9.34
C GLN A 339 0.49 9.63 8.48
N LEU A 340 -0.71 9.23 8.88
CA LEU A 340 -1.55 8.34 8.08
C LEU A 340 -2.32 9.15 7.04
N MET A 341 -2.18 8.75 5.79
CA MET A 341 -2.73 9.42 4.61
C MET A 341 -3.78 8.55 3.95
N ILE A 342 -4.86 9.17 3.47
CA ILE A 342 -5.83 8.52 2.59
C ILE A 342 -5.25 8.55 1.17
N VAL A 343 -5.24 7.39 0.51
CA VAL A 343 -4.86 7.27 -0.90
C VAL A 343 -6.01 6.63 -1.66
N GLU A 344 -6.64 7.39 -2.55
CA GLU A 344 -7.75 6.93 -3.39
C GLU A 344 -7.40 7.04 -4.87
N SER A 345 -7.41 5.93 -5.60
CA SER A 345 -7.40 5.96 -7.07
C SER A 345 -8.83 6.07 -7.57
N ARG A 346 -9.08 6.99 -8.52
CA ARG A 346 -10.38 7.12 -9.17
C ARG A 346 -10.19 7.23 -10.67
N ARG A 347 -11.16 6.72 -11.41
CA ARG A 347 -11.25 6.90 -12.85
C ARG A 347 -12.51 7.70 -13.18
N GLU A 348 -12.32 8.89 -13.72
CA GLU A 348 -13.33 9.95 -13.79
C GLU A 348 -13.56 10.39 -15.24
N TRP A 349 -14.77 10.86 -15.53
CA TRP A 349 -15.08 11.60 -16.76
C TRP A 349 -15.00 13.09 -16.46
N ALA A 350 -13.80 13.66 -16.66
CA ALA A 350 -13.52 15.05 -16.33
C ALA A 350 -14.52 15.99 -16.99
N GLN A 351 -15.16 16.86 -16.20
CA GLN A 351 -16.10 17.89 -16.66
C GLN A 351 -17.23 17.34 -17.56
N ALA A 352 -17.69 16.10 -17.30
CA ALA A 352 -18.67 15.41 -18.13
C ALA A 352 -18.25 15.25 -19.61
N SER A 353 -16.94 15.27 -19.90
CA SER A 353 -16.41 14.96 -21.22
C SER A 353 -16.46 13.45 -21.50
N SER A 354 -16.33 13.07 -22.77
CA SER A 354 -16.16 11.66 -23.17
C SER A 354 -14.77 11.09 -22.84
N ARG A 355 -13.87 11.92 -22.29
CA ARG A 355 -12.51 11.50 -21.94
C ARG A 355 -12.48 11.01 -20.50
N GLN A 356 -12.00 9.79 -20.34
CA GLN A 356 -11.84 9.16 -19.04
C GLN A 356 -10.36 9.19 -18.63
N SER A 357 -10.06 9.68 -17.44
CA SER A 357 -8.70 9.70 -16.88
C SER A 357 -8.69 9.08 -15.48
N ARG A 358 -7.59 8.40 -15.14
CA ARG A 358 -7.36 7.94 -13.77
C ARG A 358 -6.49 8.95 -13.04
N THR A 359 -6.85 9.25 -11.80
CA THR A 359 -6.11 10.15 -10.91
C THR A 359 -5.98 9.51 -9.55
N PHE A 360 -4.83 9.69 -8.92
CA PHE A 360 -4.55 9.23 -7.55
C PHE A 360 -4.61 10.43 -6.61
N TYR A 361 -5.56 10.40 -5.69
CA TYR A 361 -5.77 11.45 -4.70
C TYR A 361 -5.12 11.07 -3.39
N THR A 362 -4.52 12.06 -2.74
CA THR A 362 -3.98 11.94 -1.39
C THR A 362 -4.63 12.99 -0.50
N SER A 363 -5.05 12.59 0.70
CA SER A 363 -5.68 13.49 1.66
C SER A 363 -5.20 13.22 3.07
N ASP A 364 -4.96 14.30 3.82
CA ASP A 364 -4.62 14.22 5.24
C ASP A 364 -5.82 13.77 6.06
N ILE A 365 -5.57 13.01 7.12
CA ILE A 365 -6.58 12.71 8.13
C ILE A 365 -6.48 13.75 9.25
N LYS A 366 -7.54 14.53 9.43
CA LYS A 366 -7.64 15.54 10.50
C LYS A 366 -8.87 15.24 11.35
N PHE A 367 -8.75 15.32 12.66
CA PHE A 367 -9.89 15.26 13.57
C PHE A 367 -10.11 16.64 14.17
N PRO A 368 -11.38 17.10 14.29
CA PRO A 368 -11.66 18.36 14.97
C PRO A 368 -11.17 18.29 16.42
N PRO A 369 -10.59 19.38 16.96
CA PRO A 369 -10.17 19.40 18.35
C PRO A 369 -11.37 19.16 19.26
N LYS A 370 -11.20 18.32 20.29
CA LYS A 370 -12.23 18.12 21.31
C LYS A 370 -12.51 19.49 21.95
N PRO A 371 -13.77 19.94 22.07
CA PRO A 371 -14.07 21.22 22.69
C PRO A 371 -13.55 21.20 24.12
N SER A 372 -12.48 21.96 24.39
CA SER A 372 -11.93 22.12 25.73
C SER A 372 -12.95 22.85 26.60
N SER A 373 -13.32 22.24 27.72
CA SER A 373 -14.33 22.72 28.69
C SER A 373 -13.96 24.01 29.45
N THR A 374 -13.09 24.85 28.89
CA THR A 374 -12.63 26.12 29.49
C THR A 374 -12.57 27.30 28.53
N ALA A 375 -13.05 27.17 27.29
CA ALA A 375 -13.36 28.32 26.46
C ALA A 375 -14.88 28.36 26.27
N SER A 376 -15.53 29.39 26.83
CA SER A 376 -16.87 29.79 26.44
C SER A 376 -16.88 29.99 24.93
N SER A 377 -17.30 28.96 24.20
CA SER A 377 -17.65 29.09 22.80
C SER A 377 -18.76 30.15 22.73
N PRO A 378 -18.73 31.11 21.80
CA PRO A 378 -19.94 31.86 21.53
C PRO A 378 -21.01 30.83 21.17
N ILE A 379 -22.15 30.93 21.84
CA ILE A 379 -23.36 30.18 21.50
C ILE A 379 -23.68 30.58 20.06
N ILE A 380 -23.26 29.75 19.09
CA ILE A 380 -23.84 29.77 17.76
C ILE A 380 -25.17 29.07 17.95
N GLU A 381 -26.25 29.85 17.99
CA GLU A 381 -27.61 29.33 17.94
C GLU A 381 -27.75 28.36 16.75
N PRO A 382 -28.47 27.24 16.88
CA PRO A 382 -28.72 26.34 15.77
C PRO A 382 -29.76 26.98 14.85
N SER A 383 -29.35 27.93 14.02
CA SER A 383 -30.25 28.67 13.12
C SER A 383 -29.86 28.67 11.65
N ASP A 384 -28.73 28.10 11.24
CA ASP A 384 -28.45 27.94 9.81
C ASP A 384 -28.74 26.50 9.41
N GLY A 385 -29.63 26.33 8.41
CA GLY A 385 -29.89 25.04 7.78
C GLY A 385 -28.63 24.43 7.14
N PRO A 386 -28.75 23.31 6.41
CA PRO A 386 -27.59 22.76 5.71
C PRO A 386 -26.93 23.84 4.86
N MET A 387 -25.60 23.93 4.87
CA MET A 387 -24.88 24.80 3.94
C MET A 387 -25.27 24.35 2.53
N LEU A 388 -25.70 25.28 1.67
CA LEU A 388 -26.09 25.01 0.29
C LEU A 388 -25.25 25.85 -0.66
N PRO A 389 -25.03 25.39 -1.90
CA PRO A 389 -24.34 26.20 -2.90
C PRO A 389 -25.16 27.43 -3.26
N GLU A 390 -24.49 28.58 -3.35
CA GLU A 390 -25.13 29.82 -3.78
C GLU A 390 -25.53 29.75 -5.25
N ASN A 391 -26.77 30.15 -5.57
CA ASN A 391 -27.29 30.25 -6.94
C ASN A 391 -27.36 28.93 -7.73
N ASP A 392 -27.52 27.79 -7.07
CA ASP A 392 -27.73 26.50 -7.72
C ASP A 392 -29.23 26.21 -7.91
N ILE A 393 -29.62 25.76 -9.12
CA ILE A 393 -31.01 25.49 -9.49
C ILE A 393 -31.65 24.35 -8.69
N TYR A 394 -30.86 23.44 -8.13
CA TYR A 394 -31.39 22.31 -7.38
C TYR A 394 -31.73 22.68 -5.94
N VAL A 395 -31.26 23.82 -5.43
CA VAL A 395 -31.63 24.32 -4.10
C VAL A 395 -33.12 24.55 -3.99
N ASP A 396 -33.76 25.06 -5.04
CA ASP A 396 -35.19 25.35 -5.07
C ASP A 396 -36.07 24.07 -5.13
N VAL A 397 -35.47 22.92 -5.42
CA VAL A 397 -36.16 21.62 -5.56
C VAL A 397 -36.10 20.82 -4.26
N LEU A 398 -35.29 21.24 -3.28
CA LEU A 398 -35.11 20.54 -2.02
C LEU A 398 -36.42 20.50 -1.21
N GLY A 399 -36.86 19.29 -0.91
CA GLY A 399 -37.96 19.01 0.00
C GLY A 399 -37.52 19.05 1.46
N SER A 400 -38.51 19.04 2.37
CA SER A 400 -38.25 18.99 3.82
C SER A 400 -37.63 17.67 4.31
N SER A 401 -37.62 16.63 3.47
CA SER A 401 -37.03 15.32 3.75
C SER A 401 -35.59 15.18 3.26
N ASP A 402 -35.12 16.11 2.41
CA ASP A 402 -33.82 15.99 1.76
C ASP A 402 -32.72 16.42 2.74
N ASN A 403 -31.61 15.67 2.76
CA ASN A 403 -30.47 15.95 3.61
C ASN A 403 -29.21 16.21 2.78
N PRO A 404 -29.19 17.28 1.97
CA PRO A 404 -28.14 17.53 1.01
C PRO A 404 -26.80 17.82 1.68
N ASN A 405 -25.75 17.29 1.06
CA ASN A 405 -24.37 17.51 1.46
C ASN A 405 -23.69 18.52 0.55
N TYR A 406 -23.23 19.64 1.13
CA TYR A 406 -22.40 20.62 0.44
C TYR A 406 -21.27 21.15 1.32
N ALA A 407 -20.05 20.94 0.81
CA ALA A 407 -18.76 21.57 1.11
C ALA A 407 -18.39 22.66 0.09
N PRO A 408 -17.92 23.90 0.41
CA PRO A 408 -17.17 24.63 -0.62
C PRO A 408 -15.94 23.82 -1.04
N THR A 409 -15.56 23.90 -2.32
CA THR A 409 -14.38 23.18 -2.82
C THR A 409 -13.13 23.76 -2.17
N PRO A 410 -12.38 23.00 -1.36
CA PRO A 410 -11.15 23.51 -0.77
C PRO A 410 -10.09 23.69 -1.87
N GLU A 411 -9.15 24.59 -1.62
CA GLU A 411 -7.97 24.72 -2.46
C GLU A 411 -7.20 23.39 -2.49
N ARG A 412 -7.08 22.79 -3.67
CA ARG A 412 -6.42 21.51 -3.86
C ARG A 412 -4.99 21.76 -4.33
N LEU A 413 -4.04 21.52 -3.43
CA LEU A 413 -2.62 21.60 -3.72
C LEU A 413 -2.21 20.51 -4.71
N ASN A 414 -1.25 20.78 -5.59
CA ASN A 414 -0.82 19.82 -6.62
C ASN A 414 -0.32 18.50 -6.04
N TRP A 415 0.28 18.52 -4.85
CA TRP A 415 0.73 17.30 -4.18
C TRP A 415 -0.43 16.37 -3.79
N MET A 416 -1.67 16.84 -3.72
CA MET A 416 -2.83 16.02 -3.39
C MET A 416 -3.39 15.22 -4.57
N ALA A 417 -2.96 15.48 -5.82
CA ALA A 417 -3.51 14.80 -6.99
C ALA A 417 -2.45 14.44 -8.03
N HIS A 418 -2.33 13.16 -8.37
CA HIS A 418 -1.43 12.65 -9.39
C HIS A 418 -2.25 12.06 -10.56
N PRO A 419 -2.42 12.80 -11.68
CA PRO A 419 -3.07 12.23 -12.87
C PRO A 419 -2.19 11.16 -13.51
N GLU A 420 -2.79 10.09 -14.01
CA GLU A 420 -2.09 9.01 -14.73
C GLU A 420 -1.32 9.53 -15.94
N PHE A 421 -1.90 10.51 -16.64
CA PHE A 421 -1.32 11.14 -17.81
C PHE A 421 -1.20 12.64 -17.60
N HIS A 422 -0.08 13.21 -18.03
CA HIS A 422 0.08 14.66 -18.15
C HIS A 422 -0.64 15.17 -19.40
N GLU A 423 -1.09 16.42 -19.39
CA GLU A 423 -1.85 17.04 -20.49
C GLU A 423 -1.09 17.02 -21.83
N ASP A 424 0.24 17.10 -21.78
CA ASP A 424 1.11 17.11 -22.96
C ASP A 424 1.26 15.74 -23.65
N VAL A 425 0.74 14.65 -23.06
CA VAL A 425 0.92 13.31 -23.62
C VAL A 425 -0.08 13.06 -24.74
N VAL A 426 0.39 13.10 -25.98
CA VAL A 426 -0.42 12.78 -27.17
C VAL A 426 -0.65 11.27 -27.26
N SER A 427 -1.91 10.84 -27.16
CA SER A 427 -2.37 9.44 -27.28
C SER A 427 -1.67 8.46 -26.31
N PRO A 428 -1.89 8.62 -24.99
CA PRO A 428 -1.23 7.80 -23.99
C PRO A 428 -1.61 6.31 -24.10
N ARG A 429 -0.64 5.43 -23.89
CA ARG A 429 -0.90 3.99 -23.78
C ARG A 429 -1.60 3.68 -22.44
N SER A 430 -2.88 3.40 -22.50
CA SER A 430 -3.70 2.92 -21.38
C SER A 430 -4.06 1.43 -21.53
N PHE A 431 -4.46 0.82 -20.43
CA PHE A 431 -4.97 -0.55 -20.40
C PHE A 431 -6.39 -0.54 -19.84
N ILE A 432 -7.26 -1.38 -20.42
CA ILE A 432 -8.61 -1.61 -19.91
C ILE A 432 -8.55 -2.45 -18.64
N LEU A 433 -9.61 -2.39 -17.83
CA LEU A 433 -9.68 -3.06 -16.53
C LEU A 433 -9.37 -4.55 -16.63
N ALA A 434 -9.95 -5.22 -17.63
CA ALA A 434 -9.75 -6.66 -17.85
C ALA A 434 -8.29 -7.04 -18.10
N ARG A 435 -7.45 -6.11 -18.58
CA ARG A 435 -6.02 -6.33 -18.82
C ARG A 435 -5.13 -5.78 -17.71
N THR A 436 -5.68 -5.07 -16.73
CA THR A 436 -4.95 -4.55 -15.58
C THR A 436 -5.23 -5.45 -14.37
N LYS A 437 -4.28 -6.33 -14.07
CA LYS A 437 -4.45 -7.46 -13.14
C LYS A 437 -4.14 -7.13 -11.70
N PHE A 438 -3.31 -6.12 -11.49
CA PHE A 438 -3.03 -5.55 -10.18
C PHE A 438 -2.77 -4.05 -10.35
N ARG A 439 -3.17 -3.25 -9.37
CA ARG A 439 -3.06 -1.80 -9.35
C ARG A 439 -2.69 -1.39 -7.94
N ALA A 440 -1.77 -0.46 -7.81
CA ALA A 440 -1.47 0.16 -6.54
C ALA A 440 -0.86 1.54 -6.77
N TYR A 441 -0.97 2.40 -5.76
CA TYR A 441 -0.21 3.64 -5.69
C TYR A 441 0.77 3.56 -4.53
N ASN A 442 2.04 3.78 -4.78
CA ASN A 442 3.07 3.89 -3.75
C ASN A 442 3.22 5.37 -3.40
N HIS A 443 2.64 5.77 -2.26
CA HIS A 443 2.64 7.16 -1.80
C HIS A 443 4.07 7.69 -1.59
N SER A 444 4.91 6.91 -0.89
CA SER A 444 6.30 7.26 -0.60
C SER A 444 7.09 7.61 -1.87
N CYS A 445 6.91 6.85 -2.96
CA CYS A 445 7.60 7.07 -4.23
C CYS A 445 6.81 7.96 -5.21
N SER A 446 5.64 8.49 -4.84
CA SER A 446 4.75 9.25 -5.74
C SER A 446 4.56 8.58 -7.10
N SER A 447 4.33 7.26 -7.08
CA SER A 447 4.36 6.42 -8.28
C SER A 447 3.19 5.44 -8.29
N PHE A 448 2.48 5.33 -9.41
CA PHE A 448 1.51 4.25 -9.61
C PHE A 448 2.19 3.03 -10.23
N LEU A 449 1.71 1.84 -9.89
CA LEU A 449 2.17 0.59 -10.46
C LEU A 449 0.97 -0.24 -10.91
N ASP A 450 0.98 -0.64 -12.17
CA ASP A 450 0.04 -1.60 -12.72
C ASP A 450 0.77 -2.87 -13.18
N LEU A 451 0.23 -4.04 -12.87
CA LEU A 451 0.58 -5.30 -13.53
C LEU A 451 -0.41 -5.53 -14.67
N VAL A 452 0.06 -5.51 -15.92
CA VAL A 452 -0.80 -5.51 -17.11
C VAL A 452 -0.48 -6.65 -18.06
N GLU A 453 -1.51 -7.15 -18.73
CA GLU A 453 -1.43 -8.07 -19.87
C GLU A 453 -1.12 -7.29 -21.16
N ASP A 454 0.10 -7.45 -21.66
CA ASP A 454 0.60 -6.80 -22.88
C ASP A 454 0.67 -7.80 -24.05
N ASP A 455 -0.31 -7.69 -24.95
CA ASP A 455 -0.40 -8.48 -26.19
C ASP A 455 0.68 -8.11 -27.21
N ARG A 456 1.21 -6.89 -27.17
CA ARG A 456 2.27 -6.41 -28.10
C ARG A 456 3.67 -6.85 -27.69
N CYS A 457 3.80 -7.57 -26.58
CA CYS A 457 5.10 -7.85 -25.97
C CYS A 457 5.72 -9.14 -26.47
N CYS A 458 5.01 -10.26 -26.36
CA CYS A 458 5.54 -11.60 -26.65
C CYS A 458 5.12 -12.14 -28.03
N ASN A 459 4.15 -11.52 -28.70
CA ASN A 459 3.72 -11.83 -30.08
C ASN A 459 3.52 -13.33 -30.39
N ASP A 460 3.15 -14.13 -29.39
CA ASP A 460 2.81 -15.54 -29.57
C ASP A 460 1.29 -15.68 -29.45
N PRO A 461 0.56 -15.95 -30.56
CA PRO A 461 -0.89 -16.10 -30.53
C PRO A 461 -1.35 -17.39 -29.81
N SER A 462 -0.45 -18.34 -29.58
CA SER A 462 -0.73 -19.59 -28.86
C SER A 462 -0.51 -19.48 -27.35
N ALA A 463 0.10 -18.39 -26.90
CA ALA A 463 0.34 -18.10 -25.49
C ALA A 463 -0.55 -16.96 -25.00
N PRO A 464 -0.92 -16.94 -23.71
CA PRO A 464 -1.59 -15.79 -23.12
C PRO A 464 -0.68 -14.55 -23.14
N PRO A 465 -1.27 -13.33 -23.15
CA PRO A 465 -0.51 -12.09 -23.15
C PRO A 465 0.51 -12.00 -22.02
N CYS A 466 1.64 -11.37 -22.28
CA CYS A 466 2.71 -11.25 -21.31
C CYS A 466 2.40 -10.19 -20.25
N LEU A 467 2.47 -10.60 -18.99
CA LEU A 467 2.50 -9.74 -17.81
C LEU A 467 3.73 -8.84 -17.84
N ARG A 468 3.49 -7.55 -17.65
CA ARG A 468 4.50 -6.50 -17.51
C ARG A 468 4.06 -5.52 -16.44
N LEU A 469 5.04 -4.90 -15.79
CA LEU A 469 4.85 -3.74 -14.94
C LEU A 469 4.76 -2.49 -15.80
N ARG A 470 3.82 -1.63 -15.44
CA ARG A 470 3.63 -0.30 -15.99
C ARG A 470 3.68 0.68 -14.83
N ILE A 471 4.66 1.59 -14.85
CA ILE A 471 4.86 2.54 -13.76
C ILE A 471 4.96 3.95 -14.32
N GLY A 472 4.24 4.86 -13.69
CA GLY A 472 4.39 6.30 -13.88
C GLY A 472 4.58 6.99 -12.55
N SER A 473 5.42 8.01 -12.54
CA SER A 473 5.80 8.73 -11.32
C SER A 473 5.83 10.22 -11.55
N ARG A 474 5.73 10.98 -10.46
CA ARG A 474 6.00 12.42 -10.45
C ARG A 474 7.05 12.75 -9.40
N ARG A 475 7.75 13.86 -9.60
CA ARG A 475 8.67 14.43 -8.61
C ARG A 475 8.47 15.94 -8.51
N PRO A 476 8.78 16.56 -7.37
CA PRO A 476 8.88 18.01 -7.30
C PRO A 476 9.74 18.53 -8.45
N ALA A 477 9.21 19.53 -9.15
CA ALA A 477 9.96 20.26 -10.15
C ALA A 477 10.98 21.15 -9.43
N PRO A 478 12.19 21.32 -9.96
CA PRO A 478 13.12 22.29 -9.42
C PRO A 478 12.46 23.68 -9.43
N PRO A 479 12.76 24.54 -8.43
CA PRO A 479 12.25 25.89 -8.41
C PRO A 479 12.61 26.60 -9.73
N PRO A 480 11.69 27.39 -10.30
CA PRO A 480 11.96 28.07 -11.56
C PRO A 480 13.18 28.99 -11.40
N TYR A 481 14.24 28.72 -12.18
CA TYR A 481 15.38 29.62 -12.27
C TYR A 481 14.98 30.86 -13.06
N THR A 482 14.63 31.95 -12.37
CA THR A 482 14.56 33.27 -13.01
C THR A 482 15.96 33.87 -13.01
N THR A 483 16.64 33.87 -14.15
CA THR A 483 17.78 34.77 -14.38
C THR A 483 17.24 36.19 -14.56
N ALA A 484 16.75 36.80 -13.49
CA ALA A 484 16.62 38.24 -13.40
C ALA A 484 17.96 38.77 -12.85
N GLY A 485 18.63 39.62 -13.62
CA GLY A 485 19.84 40.30 -13.16
C GLY A 485 19.55 41.04 -11.85
N ASN A 486 20.45 40.86 -10.89
CA ASN A 486 20.50 41.46 -9.55
C ASN A 486 19.45 40.95 -8.54
N GLY A 487 19.90 40.02 -7.69
CA GLY A 487 19.26 39.67 -6.42
C GLY A 487 18.62 38.29 -6.42
N ILE A 488 19.19 37.35 -5.65
CA ILE A 488 18.55 36.08 -5.33
C ILE A 488 17.42 36.40 -4.33
N THR A 489 16.21 36.62 -4.83
CA THR A 489 15.00 36.58 -4.00
C THR A 489 14.41 35.17 -4.11
N SER A 490 14.79 34.30 -3.16
CA SER A 490 14.03 33.08 -2.87
C SER A 490 12.75 33.51 -2.15
N ALA A 491 11.71 33.80 -2.92
CA ALA A 491 10.36 33.99 -2.41
C ALA A 491 9.39 33.26 -3.34
N ILE A 492 9.31 31.94 -3.18
CA ILE A 492 8.19 31.16 -3.67
C ILE A 492 7.20 31.09 -2.49
N PRO A 493 5.90 31.38 -2.68
CA PRO A 493 4.89 31.07 -1.67
C PRO A 493 4.92 29.57 -1.35
N GLU A 494 4.98 29.21 -0.07
CA GLU A 494 5.18 27.85 0.44
C GLU A 494 4.09 26.82 0.07
N GLU A 495 3.04 27.16 -0.68
CA GLU A 495 1.82 26.35 -0.64
C GLU A 495 1.65 25.35 -1.80
N ASP A 496 2.09 25.66 -3.03
CA ASP A 496 1.81 24.78 -4.18
C ASP A 496 3.04 24.37 -5.01
N VAL A 497 3.62 23.22 -4.67
CA VAL A 497 4.78 22.63 -5.35
C VAL A 497 4.40 22.14 -6.74
N LYS A 498 5.06 22.66 -7.78
CA LYS A 498 4.93 22.13 -9.14
C LYS A 498 5.58 20.75 -9.26
N TYR A 499 4.95 19.86 -10.01
CA TYR A 499 5.47 18.50 -10.25
C TYR A 499 5.91 18.32 -11.70
N ARG A 500 7.02 17.62 -11.90
CA ARG A 500 7.40 17.04 -13.18
C ARG A 500 6.96 15.58 -13.25
N HIS A 501 6.31 15.21 -14.34
CA HIS A 501 5.88 13.83 -14.58
C HIS A 501 6.94 13.07 -15.36
N SER A 502 7.34 11.93 -14.82
CA SER A 502 8.25 11.02 -15.52
C SER A 502 7.47 10.25 -16.59
N PRO A 503 8.09 9.93 -17.74
CA PRO A 503 7.45 9.09 -18.74
C PRO A 503 7.00 7.76 -18.14
N ILE A 504 5.81 7.29 -18.54
CA ILE A 504 5.31 5.98 -18.12
C ILE A 504 6.17 4.90 -18.77
N ARG A 505 6.74 4.01 -17.94
CA ARG A 505 7.66 2.97 -18.37
C ARG A 505 7.03 1.60 -18.23
N MET A 506 7.43 0.71 -19.15
CA MET A 506 7.00 -0.69 -19.18
C MET A 506 8.20 -1.59 -18.93
N TRP A 507 8.12 -2.47 -17.94
CA TRP A 507 9.17 -3.40 -17.57
C TRP A 507 8.61 -4.83 -17.41
N PRO A 508 9.31 -5.88 -17.84
CA PRO A 508 10.58 -5.88 -18.55
C PRO A 508 10.40 -5.36 -19.99
N PRO A 509 11.49 -5.05 -20.73
CA PRO A 509 11.41 -4.83 -22.18
C PRO A 509 10.87 -6.07 -22.91
N PRO A 510 10.38 -5.95 -24.16
CA PRO A 510 9.86 -7.09 -24.91
C PRO A 510 10.83 -8.26 -24.98
N ALA A 511 10.32 -9.50 -24.85
CA ALA A 511 11.11 -10.73 -24.78
C ALA A 511 12.15 -10.87 -25.90
N ARG A 512 11.80 -10.44 -27.12
CA ARG A 512 12.67 -10.45 -28.30
C ARG A 512 13.88 -9.50 -28.24
N LYS A 513 13.95 -8.61 -27.24
CA LYS A 513 14.99 -7.56 -27.19
C LYS A 513 16.37 -8.12 -26.84
N CYS A 514 16.45 -9.05 -25.88
CA CYS A 514 17.71 -9.67 -25.46
C CYS A 514 17.43 -10.94 -24.62
N PRO A 515 18.41 -11.85 -24.46
CA PRO A 515 18.23 -13.08 -23.69
C PRO A 515 17.73 -12.87 -22.25
N CYS A 516 18.21 -11.81 -21.58
CA CYS A 516 17.76 -11.47 -20.23
C CYS A 516 16.31 -11.01 -20.18
N ALA A 517 15.82 -10.34 -21.24
CA ALA A 517 14.41 -9.99 -21.33
C ALA A 517 13.56 -11.26 -21.49
N ALA A 518 14.01 -12.22 -22.30
CA ALA A 518 13.35 -13.52 -22.43
C ALA A 518 13.36 -14.31 -21.10
N ARG A 519 14.48 -14.32 -20.35
CA ARG A 519 14.56 -14.91 -19.00
C ARG A 519 13.59 -14.22 -18.02
N LEU A 520 13.58 -12.89 -17.99
CA LEU A 520 12.62 -12.13 -17.18
C LEU A 520 11.17 -12.47 -17.52
N HIS A 521 10.84 -12.62 -18.81
CA HIS A 521 9.51 -13.02 -19.20
C HIS A 521 9.15 -14.42 -18.69
N ARG A 522 10.07 -15.39 -18.71
CA ARG A 522 9.85 -16.73 -18.13
C ARG A 522 9.57 -16.67 -16.61
N ILE A 523 10.28 -15.81 -15.88
CA ILE A 523 10.08 -15.61 -14.43
C ILE A 523 8.73 -14.96 -14.15
N LEU A 524 8.41 -13.86 -14.85
CA LEU A 524 7.22 -13.07 -14.57
C LEU A 524 5.93 -13.68 -15.12
N ASN A 525 6.06 -14.59 -16.11
CA ASN A 525 4.94 -15.25 -16.79
C ASN A 525 5.03 -16.76 -16.59
N PRO A 526 4.87 -17.26 -15.37
CA PRO A 526 4.90 -18.70 -15.12
C PRO A 526 3.85 -19.42 -15.99
N SER A 527 4.23 -20.58 -16.51
CA SER A 527 3.33 -21.42 -17.32
C SER A 527 2.16 -21.89 -16.47
N VAL A 528 0.95 -21.68 -16.98
CA VAL A 528 -0.29 -22.19 -16.38
C VAL A 528 -1.05 -22.98 -17.44
N SER A 529 -1.75 -24.03 -17.00
CA SER A 529 -2.47 -24.96 -17.88
C SER A 529 -3.68 -24.34 -18.60
N SER A 530 -4.15 -23.17 -18.16
CA SER A 530 -5.29 -22.46 -18.74
C SER A 530 -4.86 -21.15 -19.39
N HIS A 531 -5.55 -20.78 -20.47
CA HIS A 531 -5.39 -19.47 -21.13
C HIS A 531 -5.93 -18.33 -20.25
N SER A 532 -6.93 -18.62 -19.42
CA SER A 532 -7.42 -17.69 -18.41
C SER A 532 -6.51 -17.77 -17.19
N ARG A 533 -6.24 -16.62 -16.55
CA ARG A 533 -5.37 -16.52 -15.38
C ARG A 533 -6.02 -15.63 -14.33
N THR A 534 -5.95 -16.06 -13.08
CA THR A 534 -6.31 -15.23 -11.93
C THR A 534 -5.03 -14.76 -11.26
N ILE A 535 -4.94 -13.46 -10.99
CA ILE A 535 -3.76 -12.83 -10.41
C ILE A 535 -4.16 -12.10 -9.15
N ILE A 536 -3.37 -12.29 -8.10
CA ILE A 536 -3.50 -11.60 -6.82
C ILE A 536 -2.13 -11.00 -6.51
N GLY A 537 -2.08 -9.72 -6.17
CA GLY A 537 -0.83 -9.01 -5.93
C GLY A 537 -0.89 -8.19 -4.65
N VAL A 538 0.28 -7.93 -4.08
CA VAL A 538 0.49 -7.01 -2.95
C VAL A 538 1.77 -6.22 -3.24
N LEU A 539 1.70 -4.91 -3.06
CA LEU A 539 2.83 -3.99 -3.17
C LEU A 539 3.09 -3.39 -1.79
N ASP A 540 4.31 -3.52 -1.29
CA ASP A 540 4.78 -2.71 -0.16
C ASP A 540 5.67 -1.57 -0.67
N GLU A 541 6.41 -0.93 0.23
CA GLU A 541 7.24 0.23 -0.12
C GLU A 541 8.45 -0.15 -0.99
N ARG A 542 8.80 -1.45 -1.11
CA ARG A 542 10.05 -1.95 -1.70
C ARG A 542 9.85 -3.04 -2.77
N SER A 543 8.77 -3.79 -2.73
CA SER A 543 8.63 -5.05 -3.45
C SER A 543 7.18 -5.31 -3.84
N LEU A 544 7.03 -5.86 -5.05
CA LEU A 544 5.78 -6.40 -5.54
C LEU A 544 5.83 -7.93 -5.43
N VAL A 545 4.86 -8.52 -4.74
CA VAL A 545 4.65 -9.97 -4.74
C VAL A 545 3.31 -10.25 -5.39
N TYR A 546 3.28 -11.16 -6.36
CA TYR A 546 2.03 -11.60 -6.95
C TYR A 546 2.01 -13.09 -7.22
N MET A 547 0.81 -13.66 -7.20
CA MET A 547 0.56 -15.07 -7.52
C MET A 547 -0.20 -15.16 -8.83
N VAL A 548 0.22 -16.08 -9.71
CA VAL A 548 -0.46 -16.43 -10.94
C VAL A 548 -1.10 -17.80 -10.77
N LYS A 549 -2.42 -17.85 -10.88
CA LYS A 549 -3.22 -19.08 -10.84
C LYS A 549 -3.88 -19.36 -12.19
N PRO A 550 -4.15 -20.64 -12.50
CA PRO A 550 -5.03 -20.98 -13.61
C PRO A 550 -6.42 -20.37 -13.37
N GLY A 551 -7.00 -19.80 -14.42
CA GLY A 551 -8.34 -19.22 -14.38
C GLY A 551 -9.42 -20.29 -14.30
N ARG A 552 -10.62 -19.87 -13.85
CA ARG A 552 -11.77 -20.73 -13.60
C ARG A 552 -12.04 -21.69 -14.77
N SER A 553 -12.06 -22.98 -14.49
CA SER A 553 -12.65 -24.01 -15.36
C SER A 553 -14.01 -24.39 -14.78
N TYR A 554 -15.05 -24.47 -15.61
CA TYR A 554 -16.37 -24.94 -15.17
C TYR A 554 -16.24 -26.35 -14.57
N GLY A 555 -16.47 -26.50 -13.26
CA GLY A 555 -16.56 -27.81 -12.59
C GLY A 555 -15.42 -28.23 -11.66
N SER A 556 -14.32 -27.47 -11.54
CA SER A 556 -13.24 -27.77 -10.56
C SER A 556 -13.36 -26.89 -9.31
N SER A 557 -13.27 -27.50 -8.11
CA SER A 557 -13.21 -26.77 -6.83
C SER A 557 -12.14 -25.68 -6.88
N GLU A 558 -12.55 -24.42 -6.73
CA GLU A 558 -11.72 -23.20 -6.92
C GLU A 558 -10.50 -23.12 -5.99
N GLU A 559 -10.48 -23.90 -4.91
CA GLU A 559 -9.59 -23.66 -3.76
C GLU A 559 -8.34 -24.53 -3.77
N SER A 560 -8.32 -25.61 -4.56
CA SER A 560 -7.21 -26.56 -4.62
C SER A 560 -6.13 -26.19 -5.64
N ALA A 561 -6.41 -25.24 -6.54
CA ALA A 561 -5.48 -24.89 -7.60
C ALA A 561 -4.27 -24.12 -7.05
N GLN A 562 -3.11 -24.76 -7.10
CA GLN A 562 -1.83 -24.13 -6.77
C GLN A 562 -1.50 -23.05 -7.80
N GLY A 563 -1.03 -21.90 -7.32
CA GLY A 563 -0.49 -20.81 -8.12
C GLY A 563 1.00 -20.63 -7.88
N THR A 564 1.67 -20.03 -8.85
CA THR A 564 3.10 -19.69 -8.75
C THR A 564 3.25 -18.26 -8.25
N ILE A 565 4.11 -18.06 -7.25
CA ILE A 565 4.37 -16.77 -6.60
C ILE A 565 5.65 -16.17 -7.17
N VAL A 566 5.56 -14.91 -7.58
CA VAL A 566 6.64 -14.13 -8.16
C VAL A 566 6.89 -12.90 -7.29
N LEU A 567 8.16 -12.62 -7.03
CA LEU A 567 8.64 -11.41 -6.36
C LEU A 567 9.39 -10.54 -7.37
N VAL A 568 9.13 -9.24 -7.31
CA VAL A 568 9.93 -8.18 -7.96
C VAL A 568 10.41 -7.22 -6.87
N ASP A 569 11.71 -7.18 -6.64
CA ASP A 569 12.33 -6.31 -5.62
C ASP A 569 12.91 -5.06 -6.27
N PHE A 570 12.51 -3.89 -5.74
CA PHE A 570 13.01 -2.58 -6.13
C PHE A 570 14.07 -2.05 -5.19
N GLY A 571 14.39 -2.71 -4.07
CA GLY A 571 15.52 -2.37 -3.24
C GLY A 571 16.78 -3.19 -3.56
N ARG A 572 17.95 -2.69 -3.15
CA ARG A 572 19.19 -3.49 -3.16
C ARG A 572 19.27 -4.29 -1.87
N SER A 573 19.68 -5.56 -1.94
CA SER A 573 19.85 -6.39 -0.73
C SER A 573 20.75 -5.66 0.29
N LEU A 574 20.20 -5.42 1.48
CA LEU A 574 20.88 -4.69 2.56
C LEU A 574 22.05 -5.50 3.15
N GLN A 575 22.04 -6.82 2.95
CA GLN A 575 23.06 -7.76 3.42
C GLN A 575 24.29 -7.84 2.48
N CYS A 576 24.33 -7.07 1.39
CA CYS A 576 25.46 -7.14 0.47
C CYS A 576 26.70 -6.40 1.04
N GLY A 577 27.57 -7.18 1.69
CA GLY A 577 29.01 -7.00 1.54
C GLY A 577 29.51 -8.11 0.62
N ASP A 578 29.91 -7.77 -0.61
CA ASP A 578 30.72 -8.48 -1.63
C ASP A 578 30.66 -10.03 -1.79
N SER A 579 29.81 -10.74 -1.05
CA SER A 579 29.82 -12.20 -0.91
C SER A 579 28.56 -12.87 -1.47
N ALA A 580 27.51 -12.09 -1.79
CA ALA A 580 26.33 -12.57 -2.51
C ALA A 580 26.55 -12.77 -4.02
N GLN A 581 27.78 -12.58 -4.53
CA GLN A 581 28.15 -12.96 -5.91
C GLN A 581 28.31 -14.48 -6.11
N LYS A 582 28.07 -15.30 -5.08
CA LYS A 582 28.10 -16.77 -5.16
C LYS A 582 26.70 -17.42 -5.14
N GLY A 583 25.69 -16.73 -5.66
CA GLY A 583 24.45 -17.39 -6.09
C GLY A 583 24.66 -18.01 -7.47
N ASN A 584 24.30 -19.28 -7.64
CA ASN A 584 24.42 -20.03 -8.89
C ASN A 584 23.81 -19.21 -10.05
N MET A 585 24.62 -18.66 -10.97
CA MET A 585 24.14 -17.85 -12.10
C MET A 585 23.15 -18.59 -13.02
N ASP A 586 23.10 -19.92 -12.89
CA ASP A 586 22.30 -20.84 -13.69
C ASP A 586 20.86 -21.09 -13.18
N ASP A 587 20.41 -20.48 -12.09
CA ASP A 587 19.01 -20.63 -11.70
C ASP A 587 18.08 -19.79 -12.61
N GLU A 588 17.48 -20.46 -13.61
CA GLU A 588 16.55 -19.86 -14.56
C GLU A 588 15.33 -19.19 -13.90
N ARG A 589 15.08 -19.47 -12.62
CA ARG A 589 13.95 -18.92 -11.85
C ARG A 589 14.24 -17.57 -11.18
N CYS A 590 15.48 -17.10 -11.23
CA CYS A 590 15.85 -15.79 -10.68
C CYS A 590 16.54 -14.90 -11.73
N TRP A 591 16.44 -13.60 -11.52
CA TRP A 591 17.14 -12.57 -12.27
C TRP A 591 17.56 -11.46 -11.32
N GLN A 592 18.77 -10.95 -11.49
CA GLN A 592 19.32 -9.88 -10.68
C GLN A 592 20.03 -8.85 -11.57
N TRP A 593 19.78 -7.58 -11.28
CA TRP A 593 20.45 -6.47 -11.95
C TRP A 593 21.93 -6.44 -11.58
N THR A 594 22.76 -6.20 -12.57
CA THR A 594 24.20 -6.00 -12.41
C THR A 594 24.65 -4.79 -13.20
N VAL A 595 25.76 -4.16 -12.78
CA VAL A 595 26.32 -2.99 -13.46
C VAL A 595 26.60 -3.34 -14.94
N GLY A 596 26.27 -2.41 -15.84
CA GLY A 596 26.45 -2.60 -17.29
C GLY A 596 25.48 -3.59 -17.94
N LEU A 597 24.48 -4.11 -17.22
CA LEU A 597 23.48 -5.03 -17.78
C LEU A 597 22.70 -4.42 -18.94
N GLU A 598 22.38 -3.13 -18.89
CA GLU A 598 21.69 -2.46 -19.99
C GLU A 598 22.53 -2.46 -21.27
N GLY A 599 23.82 -2.17 -21.16
CA GLY A 599 24.77 -2.26 -22.28
C GLY A 599 24.87 -3.69 -22.83
N ARG A 600 24.97 -4.69 -21.96
CA ARG A 600 24.99 -6.11 -22.36
C ARG A 600 23.68 -6.56 -23.00
N CYS A 601 22.53 -6.10 -22.51
CA CYS A 601 21.24 -6.41 -23.13
C CYS A 601 21.12 -5.75 -24.52
N ARG A 602 21.59 -4.50 -24.68
CA ARG A 602 21.66 -3.86 -26.02
C ARG A 602 22.61 -4.61 -26.97
N GLY A 603 23.70 -5.15 -26.46
CA GLY A 603 24.66 -5.97 -27.22
C GLY A 603 24.26 -7.44 -27.40
N GLY A 604 23.16 -7.90 -26.80
CA GLY A 604 22.73 -9.30 -26.85
C GLY A 604 23.62 -10.29 -26.07
N THR A 605 24.61 -9.81 -25.32
CA THR A 605 25.61 -10.63 -24.60
C THR A 605 25.29 -10.83 -23.13
N CYS A 606 24.05 -10.56 -22.73
CA CYS A 606 23.63 -10.69 -21.34
C CYS A 606 23.21 -12.15 -21.07
N GLN A 607 23.70 -12.70 -19.95
CA GLN A 607 23.44 -14.08 -19.50
C GLN A 607 22.53 -14.05 -18.27
#